data_AF-A0A3S4TJ38-F1
#
_entry.id   AF-A0A3S4TJ38-F1
#
_cell.length_a   1.000
_cell.length_b   1.000
_cell.length_c   1.000
_cell.angle_alpha   90.00
_cell.angle_beta   90.00
_cell.angle_gamma   90.00
#
_symmetry.space_group_name_H-M   'P 1'
#
loop_
_entity.id
_entity.type
_entity.pdbx_description
1 polymer ?
#
loop_
_entity_poly.entity_id
_entity_poly.type
_entity_poly.pdbx_seq_one_letter_code
_entity_poly.pdbx_strand_id
1 'polypeptide(L)'
;MNKLDFRSQDFSQTGKAIYELACELFPIPRSITGQGFRASLEILNKTLGGGILKFHSIKSGTKVFDWTVPDEWNVKEAYIITPEGEKICDFKKHNLHLLNYSEAIDQEIELEELQDHLYSIEEMPDAIPYVTSYYKRRWGFCLTHNERKKLKKGKYRVYIDAKHDENGFLDYADFILPSTQNSKIVKALYFSTSERL
;
A
#
# COMPACT_ATOMS: atom_id res chain seq x y z
N MET A 1 12.51 15.28 -32.75
CA MET A 1 12.45 13.87 -32.34
C MET A 1 11.53 13.78 -31.12
N ASN A 2 10.41 13.07 -31.23
CA ASN A 2 9.39 13.03 -30.17
C ASN A 2 9.95 12.21 -29.00
N LYS A 3 10.26 12.85 -27.87
CA LYS A 3 10.87 12.18 -26.70
C LYS A 3 10.00 11.06 -26.11
N LEU A 4 8.74 10.95 -26.56
CA LEU A 4 7.72 10.00 -26.11
C LEU A 4 7.40 8.91 -27.15
N ASP A 5 8.21 8.71 -28.22
CA ASP A 5 7.98 7.60 -29.16
C ASP A 5 8.65 6.30 -28.70
N PHE A 6 7.94 5.53 -27.88
CA PHE A 6 8.36 4.22 -27.37
C PHE A 6 8.58 3.16 -28.47
N ARG A 7 8.11 3.39 -29.70
CA ARG A 7 8.31 2.48 -30.85
C ARG A 7 9.71 2.63 -31.47
N SER A 8 10.42 3.71 -31.11
CA SER A 8 11.76 4.02 -31.60
C SER A 8 12.86 3.76 -30.56
N GLN A 9 12.49 3.35 -29.34
CA GLN A 9 13.44 3.03 -28.27
C GLN A 9 13.74 1.54 -28.24
N ASP A 10 14.96 1.18 -27.83
CA ASP A 10 15.34 -0.21 -27.63
C ASP A 10 14.47 -0.84 -26.52
N PHE A 11 13.72 -1.88 -26.88
CA PHE A 11 12.77 -2.52 -25.98
C PHE A 11 13.46 -3.10 -24.74
N SER A 12 14.67 -3.63 -24.90
CA SER A 12 15.46 -4.20 -23.78
C SER A 12 15.84 -3.11 -22.77
N GLN A 13 16.35 -1.97 -23.25
CA GLN A 13 16.65 -0.81 -22.40
C GLN A 13 15.39 -0.27 -21.70
N THR A 14 14.28 -0.15 -22.42
CA THR A 14 13.00 0.31 -21.86
C THR A 14 12.49 -0.64 -20.77
N GLY A 15 12.54 -1.95 -21.01
CA GLY A 15 12.15 -2.97 -20.04
C GLY A 15 13.01 -2.93 -18.77
N LYS A 16 14.32 -2.74 -18.93
CA LYS A 16 15.24 -2.57 -17.79
C LYS A 16 14.90 -1.32 -16.96
N ALA A 17 14.64 -0.18 -17.61
CA ALA A 17 14.26 1.05 -16.91
C ALA A 17 12.93 0.91 -16.14
N ILE A 18 11.94 0.22 -16.74
CA ILE A 18 10.66 -0.05 -16.06
C ILE A 18 10.86 -0.97 -14.84
N TYR A 19 11.71 -1.99 -14.96
CA TYR A 19 12.03 -2.88 -13.85
C TYR A 19 12.74 -2.13 -12.70
N GLU A 20 13.72 -1.28 -13.01
CA GLU A 20 14.40 -0.44 -12.01
C GLU A 20 13.43 0.49 -11.28
N LEU A 21 12.51 1.13 -12.02
CA LEU A 21 11.44 1.94 -11.45
C LEU A 21 10.52 1.11 -10.53
N ALA A 22 10.16 -0.10 -10.94
CA ALA A 22 9.37 -1.00 -10.11
C ALA A 22 10.10 -1.38 -8.81
N CYS A 23 11.41 -1.65 -8.88
CA CYS A 23 12.24 -1.90 -7.71
C CYS A 23 12.31 -0.70 -6.76
N GLU A 24 12.42 0.52 -7.28
CA GLU A 24 12.39 1.76 -6.47
C GLU A 24 11.04 1.97 -5.79
N LEU A 25 9.95 1.69 -6.51
CA LEU A 25 8.60 1.85 -5.99
C LEU A 25 8.22 0.74 -5.00
N PHE A 26 8.67 -0.50 -5.20
CA PHE A 26 8.24 -1.69 -4.45
C PHE A 26 8.27 -1.54 -2.91
N PRO A 27 9.36 -1.05 -2.26
CA PRO A 27 9.43 -0.99 -0.80
C PRO A 27 8.51 0.07 -0.18
N ILE A 28 8.00 1.02 -0.97
CA ILE A 28 7.18 2.12 -0.44
C ILE A 28 5.84 1.56 0.05
N PRO A 29 5.48 1.76 1.33
CA PRO A 29 4.22 1.27 1.88
C PRO A 29 3.06 2.12 1.36
N ARG A 30 2.48 1.68 0.24
CA ARG A 30 1.32 2.33 -0.38
C ARG A 30 0.01 1.86 0.25
N SER A 31 -0.94 2.78 0.30
CA SER A 31 -2.36 2.53 0.55
C SER A 31 -3.17 3.36 -0.47
N ILE A 32 -4.48 3.44 -0.29
CA ILE A 32 -5.37 4.29 -1.10
C ILE A 32 -5.21 5.78 -0.77
N THR A 33 -4.59 6.11 0.36
CA THR A 33 -4.23 7.46 0.81
C THR A 33 -2.85 7.44 1.47
N GLY A 34 -2.34 8.61 1.87
CA GLY A 34 -1.15 8.71 2.72
C GLY A 34 0.17 8.98 1.99
N GLN A 35 1.23 9.15 2.79
CA GLN A 35 2.51 9.65 2.31
C GLN A 35 3.22 8.69 1.36
N GLY A 36 3.07 7.37 1.54
CA GLY A 36 3.63 6.38 0.62
C GLY A 36 3.05 6.51 -0.79
N PHE A 37 1.77 6.84 -0.90
CA PHE A 37 1.12 7.09 -2.19
C PHE A 37 1.67 8.37 -2.85
N ARG A 38 1.76 9.48 -2.11
CA ARG A 38 2.35 10.74 -2.61
C ARG A 38 3.80 10.58 -3.05
N ALA A 39 4.62 9.90 -2.26
CA ALA A 39 6.01 9.63 -2.59
C ALA A 39 6.14 8.85 -3.91
N SER A 40 5.22 7.90 -4.15
CA SER A 40 5.18 7.13 -5.40
C SER A 40 4.81 8.01 -6.59
N LEU A 41 3.82 8.90 -6.45
CA LEU A 41 3.48 9.87 -7.52
C LEU A 41 4.63 10.82 -7.83
N GLU A 42 5.38 11.26 -6.82
CA GLU A 42 6.55 12.12 -7.02
C GLU A 42 7.69 11.42 -7.77
N ILE A 43 7.97 10.16 -7.45
CA ILE A 43 8.93 9.34 -8.20
C ILE A 43 8.49 9.23 -9.65
N LEU A 44 7.22 8.88 -9.90
CA LEU A 44 6.68 8.78 -11.25
C LEU A 44 6.77 10.10 -12.02
N ASN A 45 6.44 11.22 -11.38
CA ASN A 45 6.54 12.54 -12.00
C ASN A 45 7.98 12.85 -12.42
N LYS A 46 8.96 12.57 -11.55
CA LYS A 46 10.39 12.73 -11.87
C LYS A 46 10.82 11.83 -13.02
N THR A 47 10.45 10.55 -13.00
CA THR A 47 10.79 9.60 -14.06
C THR A 47 10.24 10.02 -15.42
N LEU A 48 9.07 10.67 -15.44
CA LEU A 48 8.45 11.18 -16.67
C LEU A 48 8.98 12.56 -17.12
N GLY A 49 10.05 13.06 -16.50
CA GLY A 49 10.70 14.32 -16.87
C GLY A 49 10.31 15.53 -16.02
N GLY A 50 9.46 15.35 -15.01
CA GLY A 50 9.05 16.37 -14.05
C GLY A 50 8.01 17.36 -14.60
N GLY A 51 6.98 17.63 -13.80
CA GLY A 51 5.96 18.66 -14.11
C GLY A 51 4.95 18.27 -15.17
N ILE A 52 4.96 17.02 -15.63
CA ILE A 52 4.02 16.48 -16.61
C ILE A 52 2.75 15.94 -15.95
N LEU A 53 2.87 15.42 -14.72
CA LEU A 53 1.73 14.99 -13.93
C LEU A 53 1.10 16.20 -13.25
N LYS A 54 -0.22 16.32 -13.35
CA LYS A 54 -1.01 17.25 -12.56
C LYS A 54 -1.53 16.54 -11.32
N PHE A 55 -1.12 17.03 -10.16
CA PHE A 55 -1.49 16.48 -8.86
C PHE A 55 -2.78 17.11 -8.37
N HIS A 56 -3.60 16.29 -7.73
CA HIS A 56 -4.87 16.69 -7.15
C HIS A 56 -5.02 16.05 -5.77
N SER A 57 -5.71 16.73 -4.88
CA SER A 57 -6.00 16.27 -3.52
C SER A 57 -7.47 16.52 -3.22
N ILE A 58 -8.16 15.51 -2.69
CA ILE A 58 -9.55 15.60 -2.25
C ILE A 58 -9.57 15.37 -0.73
N LYS A 59 -10.17 16.30 0.01
CA LYS A 59 -10.22 16.22 1.48
C LYS A 59 -10.99 14.97 1.93
N SER A 60 -10.49 14.29 2.97
CA SER A 60 -11.23 13.23 3.66
C SER A 60 -12.62 13.70 4.11
N GLY A 61 -13.59 12.80 4.10
CA GLY A 61 -15.00 13.11 4.36
C GLY A 61 -15.76 13.72 3.17
N THR A 62 -15.08 14.12 2.08
CA THR A 62 -15.76 14.65 0.89
C THR A 62 -16.67 13.58 0.27
N LYS A 63 -17.92 13.95 -0.04
CA LYS A 63 -18.86 13.11 -0.79
C LYS A 63 -18.55 13.17 -2.28
N VAL A 64 -18.35 12.01 -2.90
CA VAL A 64 -18.11 11.85 -4.32
C VAL A 64 -19.08 10.79 -4.83
N PHE A 65 -20.22 11.23 -5.39
CA PHE A 65 -21.38 10.38 -5.67
C PHE A 65 -21.81 9.64 -4.38
N ASP A 66 -21.92 8.31 -4.43
CA ASP A 66 -22.30 7.47 -3.30
C ASP A 66 -21.13 7.16 -2.34
N TRP A 67 -19.91 7.56 -2.69
CA TRP A 67 -18.71 7.30 -1.90
C TRP A 67 -18.37 8.48 -1.01
N THR A 68 -17.69 8.18 0.10
CA THR A 68 -17.07 9.18 0.97
C THR A 68 -15.58 8.95 0.92
N VAL A 69 -14.80 10.01 0.67
CA VAL A 69 -13.34 9.92 0.68
C VAL A 69 -12.90 9.51 2.10
N PRO A 70 -12.14 8.41 2.23
CA PRO A 70 -11.76 7.89 3.54
C PRO A 70 -10.73 8.79 4.21
N ASP A 71 -10.52 8.60 5.51
CA ASP A 71 -9.46 9.29 6.24
C ASP A 71 -8.09 8.98 5.61
N GLU A 72 -7.17 9.92 5.72
CA GLU A 72 -5.81 9.65 5.28
C GLU A 72 -5.13 8.69 6.26
N TRP A 73 -4.55 7.60 5.74
CA TRP A 73 -3.85 6.64 6.58
C TRP A 73 -2.35 6.69 6.38
N ASN A 74 -1.62 6.77 7.49
CA ASN A 74 -0.17 6.69 7.51
C ASN A 74 0.27 5.71 8.60
N VAL A 75 1.34 4.97 8.35
CA VAL A 75 1.95 4.04 9.30
C VAL A 75 3.45 4.30 9.38
N LYS A 76 4.00 4.24 10.60
CA LYS A 76 5.43 4.41 10.88
C LYS A 76 6.11 3.10 11.19
N GLU A 77 5.48 2.28 12.03
CA GLU A 77 6.02 0.99 12.45
C GLU A 77 4.89 0.07 12.91
N ALA A 78 5.04 -1.23 12.67
CA ALA A 78 4.17 -2.25 13.23
C ALA A 78 4.95 -3.55 13.40
N TYR A 79 4.71 -4.26 14.50
CA TYR A 79 5.30 -5.56 14.79
C TYR A 79 4.56 -6.27 15.92
N ILE A 80 4.88 -7.53 16.11
CA ILE A 80 4.46 -8.34 17.27
C ILE A 80 5.72 -8.82 17.99
N ILE A 81 5.75 -8.74 19.33
CA ILE A 81 6.76 -9.40 20.17
C ILE A 81 6.16 -10.67 20.76
N THR A 82 6.85 -11.80 20.58
CA THR A 82 6.45 -13.10 21.11
C THR A 82 6.67 -13.22 22.63
N PRO A 83 6.10 -14.21 23.31
CA PRO A 83 6.39 -14.49 24.73
C PRO A 83 7.88 -14.69 25.02
N GLU A 84 8.65 -15.19 24.05
CA GLU A 84 10.10 -15.35 24.14
C GLU A 84 10.91 -14.08 23.83
N GLY A 85 10.23 -12.97 23.52
CA GLY A 85 10.87 -11.68 23.19
C GLY A 85 11.33 -11.55 21.74
N GLU A 86 10.93 -12.45 20.84
CA GLU A 86 11.24 -12.36 19.41
C GLU A 86 10.32 -11.37 18.71
N LYS A 87 10.86 -10.54 17.80
CA LYS A 87 10.06 -9.65 16.95
C LYS A 87 9.66 -10.36 15.65
N ILE A 88 8.36 -10.56 15.46
CA ILE A 88 7.74 -11.12 14.25
C ILE A 88 6.84 -10.10 13.55
N CYS A 89 6.45 -10.40 12.30
CA CYS A 89 5.59 -9.55 11.49
C CYS A 89 6.07 -8.09 11.40
N ASP A 90 7.38 -7.90 11.24
CA ASP A 90 8.02 -6.59 11.24
C ASP A 90 7.74 -5.84 9.93
N PHE A 91 6.89 -4.83 10.01
CA PHE A 91 6.49 -4.01 8.87
C PHE A 91 7.66 -3.31 8.17
N LYS A 92 8.73 -2.98 8.90
CA LYS A 92 9.92 -2.37 8.32
C LYS A 92 10.74 -3.36 7.49
N LYS A 93 10.62 -4.66 7.77
CA LYS A 93 11.22 -5.72 6.94
C LYS A 93 10.36 -6.02 5.71
N HIS A 94 9.05 -6.14 5.90
CA HIS A 94 8.12 -6.37 4.80
C HIS A 94 6.76 -5.72 5.07
N ASN A 95 6.38 -4.77 4.22
CA ASN A 95 5.14 -3.99 4.38
C ASN A 95 3.84 -4.83 4.31
N LEU A 96 3.89 -6.04 3.73
CA LEU A 96 2.76 -6.97 3.66
C LEU A 96 2.40 -7.53 5.03
N HIS A 97 3.29 -7.48 6.02
CA HIS A 97 3.00 -7.98 7.36
C HIS A 97 1.87 -7.25 8.07
N LEU A 98 1.50 -6.04 7.64
CA LEU A 98 0.43 -5.28 8.26
C LEU A 98 -0.82 -5.32 7.38
N LEU A 99 -1.97 -5.62 7.99
CA LEU A 99 -3.27 -5.42 7.35
C LEU A 99 -3.38 -3.94 6.94
N ASN A 100 -3.45 -3.67 5.64
CA ASN A 100 -3.42 -2.31 5.13
C ASN A 100 -4.63 -1.53 5.67
N TYR A 101 -4.40 -0.29 6.11
CA TYR A 101 -5.39 0.57 6.76
C TYR A 101 -5.73 0.21 8.23
N SER A 102 -4.88 -0.60 8.89
CA SER A 102 -5.04 -0.98 10.31
C SER A 102 -5.09 0.21 11.28
N GLU A 103 -5.88 0.07 12.33
CA GLU A 103 -5.86 0.98 13.49
C GLU A 103 -4.59 0.83 14.34
N ALA A 104 -4.29 1.88 15.09
CA ALA A 104 -3.18 1.88 16.05
C ALA A 104 -3.50 1.00 17.26
N ILE A 105 -2.49 0.33 17.79
CA ILE A 105 -2.61 -0.49 19.00
C ILE A 105 -1.25 -0.61 19.69
N ASP A 106 -1.23 -0.61 21.02
CA ASP A 106 -0.08 -1.02 21.84
C ASP A 106 -0.63 -1.77 23.05
N GLN A 107 -0.76 -3.09 22.91
CA GLN A 107 -1.40 -3.95 23.91
C GLN A 107 -0.69 -5.30 24.01
N GLU A 108 -0.79 -5.94 25.19
CA GLU A 108 -0.45 -7.34 25.37
C GLU A 108 -1.72 -8.18 25.38
N ILE A 109 -1.80 -9.15 24.47
CA ILE A 109 -2.97 -10.04 24.32
C ILE A 109 -2.53 -11.51 24.29
N GLU A 110 -3.44 -12.41 24.64
CA GLU A 110 -3.19 -13.85 24.56
C GLU A 110 -3.22 -14.33 23.11
N LEU A 111 -2.49 -15.42 22.80
CA LEU A 111 -2.48 -15.99 21.44
C LEU A 111 -3.88 -16.30 20.93
N GLU A 112 -4.78 -16.81 21.79
CA GLU A 112 -6.15 -17.13 21.42
C GLU A 112 -6.90 -15.94 20.83
N GLU A 113 -6.73 -14.74 21.40
CA GLU A 113 -7.29 -13.49 20.87
C GLU A 113 -6.52 -13.01 19.64
N LEU A 114 -5.18 -13.08 19.67
CA LEU A 114 -4.34 -12.67 18.55
C LEU A 114 -4.69 -13.42 17.26
N GLN A 115 -5.07 -14.70 17.33
CA GLN A 115 -5.41 -15.50 16.15
C GLN A 115 -6.51 -14.88 15.29
N ASP A 116 -7.48 -14.16 15.87
CA ASP A 116 -8.56 -13.50 15.13
C ASP A 116 -8.07 -12.28 14.33
N HIS A 117 -6.87 -11.79 14.64
CA HIS A 117 -6.20 -10.68 13.98
C HIS A 117 -5.06 -11.10 13.04
N LEU A 118 -4.85 -12.41 12.87
CA LEU A 118 -3.83 -12.97 11.99
C LEU A 118 -4.43 -13.46 10.67
N TYR A 119 -3.77 -13.12 9.57
CA TYR A 119 -4.14 -13.53 8.22
C TYR A 119 -3.03 -14.35 7.58
N SER A 120 -3.36 -15.53 7.05
CA SER A 120 -2.45 -16.40 6.31
C SER A 120 -3.25 -17.20 5.27
N ILE A 121 -2.56 -17.78 4.28
CA ILE A 121 -3.17 -18.59 3.21
C ILE A 121 -2.68 -20.03 3.37
N GLU A 122 -3.59 -20.98 3.62
CA GLU A 122 -3.22 -22.38 3.87
C GLU A 122 -2.70 -23.08 2.60
N GLU A 123 -3.28 -22.76 1.45
CA GLU A 123 -2.91 -23.30 0.14
C GLU A 123 -1.57 -22.78 -0.37
N MET A 124 -1.08 -21.65 0.17
CA MET A 124 0.19 -21.02 -0.16
C MET A 124 1.00 -20.77 1.12
N PRO A 125 1.52 -21.82 1.77
CA PRO A 125 1.91 -21.75 3.16
C PRO A 125 3.17 -20.90 3.44
N ASP A 126 3.93 -20.58 2.40
CA ASP A 126 5.14 -19.73 2.44
C ASP A 126 4.88 -18.29 1.97
N ALA A 127 3.65 -17.96 1.56
CA ALA A 127 3.27 -16.61 1.12
C ALA A 127 2.73 -15.78 2.29
N ILE A 128 3.09 -14.49 2.32
CA ILE A 128 2.45 -13.50 3.19
C ILE A 128 1.29 -12.88 2.39
N PRO A 129 0.02 -13.01 2.83
CA PRO A 129 -1.09 -12.41 2.09
C PRO A 129 -1.05 -10.89 2.14
N TYR A 130 -1.51 -10.25 1.08
CA TYR A 130 -1.88 -8.85 1.11
C TYR A 130 -3.35 -8.70 1.46
N VAL A 131 -3.67 -8.15 2.64
CA VAL A 131 -5.04 -7.95 3.11
C VAL A 131 -5.27 -6.46 3.42
N THR A 132 -6.49 -5.98 3.19
CA THR A 132 -6.86 -4.57 3.38
C THR A 132 -8.12 -4.40 4.24
N SER A 133 -8.30 -3.22 4.82
CA SER A 133 -9.51 -2.88 5.60
C SER A 133 -9.94 -1.41 5.49
N TYR A 134 -10.17 -0.94 4.26
CA TYR A 134 -10.42 0.49 4.00
C TYR A 134 -11.69 1.06 4.64
N TYR A 135 -12.76 0.26 4.74
CA TYR A 135 -14.09 0.74 5.13
C TYR A 135 -14.61 0.10 6.41
N LYS A 136 -13.78 -0.70 7.08
CA LYS A 136 -14.09 -1.31 8.38
C LYS A 136 -12.89 -1.10 9.30
N ARG A 137 -13.11 -0.44 10.43
CA ARG A 137 -12.10 -0.26 11.48
C ARG A 137 -11.77 -1.62 12.09
N ARG A 138 -10.50 -2.00 11.97
CA ARG A 138 -9.88 -3.16 12.59
C ARG A 138 -8.38 -3.03 12.42
N TRP A 139 -7.64 -3.91 13.06
CA TRP A 139 -6.22 -4.08 12.91
C TRP A 139 -5.89 -5.56 12.70
N GLY A 140 -4.71 -5.85 12.16
CA GLY A 140 -4.22 -7.21 12.06
C GLY A 140 -2.87 -7.33 11.37
N PHE A 141 -2.32 -8.53 11.41
CA PHE A 141 -1.04 -8.86 10.81
C PHE A 141 -1.17 -10.02 9.82
N CYS A 142 -0.37 -9.97 8.76
CA CYS A 142 -0.24 -11.03 7.79
C CYS A 142 1.10 -11.73 7.98
N LEU A 143 1.09 -13.05 7.90
CA LEU A 143 2.29 -13.88 8.02
C LEU A 143 2.11 -15.15 7.21
N THR A 144 3.20 -15.87 6.98
CA THR A 144 3.11 -17.16 6.30
C THR A 144 2.29 -18.12 7.17
N HIS A 145 1.53 -19.01 6.53
CA HIS A 145 0.75 -20.00 7.28
C HIS A 145 1.68 -20.94 8.07
N ASN A 146 2.89 -21.20 7.57
CA ASN A 146 3.92 -21.95 8.28
C ASN A 146 4.41 -21.26 9.57
N GLU A 147 4.58 -19.93 9.58
CA GLU A 147 4.91 -19.18 10.80
C GLU A 147 3.74 -19.18 11.79
N ARG A 148 2.52 -18.93 11.31
CA ARG A 148 1.31 -18.90 12.15
C ARG A 148 1.11 -20.19 12.95
N LYS A 149 1.36 -21.36 12.33
CA LYS A 149 1.25 -22.67 12.98
C LYS A 149 2.30 -22.91 14.08
N LYS A 150 3.41 -22.16 14.06
CA LYS A 150 4.50 -22.28 15.04
C LYS A 150 4.33 -21.36 16.24
N LEU A 151 3.33 -20.49 16.23
CA LEU A 151 3.03 -19.61 17.37
C LEU A 151 2.69 -20.45 18.59
N LYS A 152 3.24 -20.07 19.73
CA LYS A 152 3.08 -20.78 20.99
C LYS A 152 2.12 -20.02 21.88
N LYS A 153 1.38 -20.75 22.71
CA LYS A 153 0.51 -20.13 23.71
C LYS A 153 1.30 -19.18 24.61
N GLY A 154 0.73 -18.01 24.88
CA GLY A 154 1.26 -17.01 25.78
C GLY A 154 0.84 -15.60 25.38
N LYS A 155 1.42 -14.62 26.07
CA LYS A 155 1.17 -13.20 25.83
C LYS A 155 2.08 -12.64 24.76
N TYR A 156 1.47 -11.98 23.79
CA TYR A 156 2.13 -11.29 22.70
C TYR A 156 1.92 -9.78 22.86
N ARG A 157 2.99 -9.00 22.72
CA ARG A 157 2.86 -7.54 22.62
C ARG A 157 2.64 -7.16 21.17
N VAL A 158 1.49 -6.58 20.87
CA VAL A 158 1.12 -6.09 19.55
C VAL A 158 1.32 -4.59 19.51
N TYR A 159 2.08 -4.11 18.52
CA TYR A 159 2.35 -2.69 18.34
C TYR A 159 2.08 -2.27 16.89
N ILE A 160 1.22 -1.26 16.70
CA ILE A 160 0.97 -0.58 15.43
C ILE A 160 0.94 0.93 15.70
N ASP A 161 1.92 1.65 15.15
CA ASP A 161 1.96 3.11 15.08
C ASP A 161 1.42 3.56 13.72
N ALA A 162 0.09 3.71 13.67
CA ALA A 162 -0.64 4.19 12.52
C ALA A 162 -1.59 5.33 12.89
N LYS A 163 -1.90 6.20 11.93
CA LYS A 163 -2.82 7.33 12.11
C LYS A 163 -3.82 7.35 10.97
N HIS A 164 -5.09 7.48 11.33
CA HIS A 164 -6.16 7.91 10.42
C HIS A 164 -6.45 9.38 10.67
N ASP A 165 -6.24 10.21 9.65
CA ASP A 165 -6.42 11.65 9.70
C ASP A 165 -7.67 12.06 8.92
N GLU A 166 -8.73 12.41 9.64
CA GLU A 166 -9.99 12.92 9.08
C GLU A 166 -9.82 14.28 8.36
N ASN A 167 -8.72 15.00 8.63
CA ASN A 167 -8.38 16.24 7.96
C ASN A 167 -7.38 16.04 6.81
N GLY A 168 -7.01 14.78 6.53
CA GLY A 168 -6.11 14.43 5.45
C GLY A 168 -6.76 14.45 4.08
N PHE A 169 -6.07 13.83 3.13
CA PHE A 169 -6.45 13.85 1.72
C PHE A 169 -6.27 12.49 1.05
N LEU A 170 -7.13 12.25 0.06
CA LEU A 170 -6.87 11.31 -1.02
C LEU A 170 -6.22 12.07 -2.17
N ASP A 171 -5.04 11.62 -2.57
CA ASP A 171 -4.32 12.21 -3.68
C ASP A 171 -4.45 11.36 -4.93
N TYR A 172 -4.39 12.00 -6.08
CA TYR A 172 -4.23 11.35 -7.37
C TYR A 172 -3.50 12.28 -8.33
N ALA A 173 -3.01 11.73 -9.43
CA ALA A 173 -2.45 12.53 -10.50
C ALA A 173 -3.05 12.12 -11.83
N ASP A 174 -3.19 13.09 -12.73
CA ASP A 174 -3.54 12.85 -14.13
C ASP A 174 -2.49 13.44 -15.08
N PHE A 175 -2.50 12.93 -16.30
CA PHE A 175 -1.75 13.47 -17.41
C PHE A 175 -2.60 13.37 -18.67
N ILE A 176 -2.91 14.52 -19.26
CA ILE A 176 -3.81 14.62 -20.41
C ILE A 176 -2.98 14.94 -21.64
N LEU A 177 -2.96 14.00 -22.58
CA LEU A 177 -2.44 14.21 -23.93
C LEU A 177 -3.58 14.66 -24.85
N PRO A 178 -3.59 15.92 -25.33
CA PRO A 178 -4.62 16.39 -26.24
C PRO A 178 -4.52 15.64 -27.58
N SER A 179 -5.66 15.17 -28.07
CA SER A 179 -5.75 14.56 -29.40
C SER A 179 -5.69 15.64 -30.48
N THR A 180 -5.06 15.33 -31.61
CA THR A 180 -5.11 16.15 -32.83
C THR A 180 -6.38 15.90 -33.65
N GLN A 181 -7.26 14.99 -33.19
CA GLN A 181 -8.55 14.66 -33.79
C GLN A 181 -9.66 14.70 -32.72
N ASN A 182 -10.93 14.85 -33.12
CA ASN A 182 -12.10 14.89 -32.20
C ASN A 182 -12.44 13.54 -31.53
N SER A 183 -11.44 12.74 -31.16
CA SER A 183 -11.59 11.48 -30.43
C SER A 183 -10.81 11.55 -29.11
N LYS A 184 -11.48 11.17 -28.01
CA LYS A 184 -10.87 11.06 -26.68
C LYS A 184 -10.58 9.58 -26.39
N ILE A 185 -9.32 9.24 -26.14
CA ILE A 185 -8.92 7.94 -25.58
C ILE A 185 -8.44 8.21 -24.15
N VAL A 186 -9.11 7.63 -23.16
CA VAL A 186 -8.71 7.72 -21.75
C VAL A 186 -8.04 6.40 -21.36
N LYS A 187 -6.82 6.48 -20.81
CA LYS A 187 -6.17 5.37 -20.13
C LYS A 187 -6.04 5.72 -18.66
N ALA A 188 -6.56 4.85 -17.78
CA ALA A 188 -6.43 4.99 -16.34
C ALA A 188 -5.52 3.88 -15.80
N LEU A 189 -4.62 4.25 -14.91
CA LEU A 189 -3.76 3.32 -14.17
C LEU A 189 -3.98 3.56 -12.68
N TYR A 190 -4.33 2.50 -11.95
CA TYR A 190 -4.55 2.55 -10.51
C TYR A 190 -3.26 2.18 -9.79
N PHE A 191 -2.77 3.08 -8.92
CA PHE A 191 -1.52 2.90 -8.18
C PHE A 191 -1.72 2.43 -6.73
N SER A 192 -2.97 2.35 -6.26
CA SER A 192 -3.27 1.62 -5.04
C SER A 192 -3.04 0.14 -5.30
N THR A 193 -2.21 -0.52 -4.48
CA THR A 193 -2.19 -1.98 -4.40
C THR A 193 -3.56 -2.43 -3.91
N SER A 194 -4.48 -2.62 -4.83
CA SER A 194 -5.82 -3.16 -4.59
C SER A 194 -5.89 -4.36 -5.52
N GLU A 195 -5.28 -5.46 -5.10
CA GLU A 195 -5.65 -6.74 -5.69
C GLU A 195 -7.08 -7.00 -5.24
N ARG A 196 -8.02 -6.91 -6.19
CA ARG A 196 -9.32 -7.53 -6.04
C ARG A 196 -9.04 -9.03 -5.86
N LEU A 197 -9.38 -9.56 -4.69
CA LEU A 197 -9.77 -10.96 -4.57
C LEU A 197 -11.15 -11.13 -5.22
#